data_AF-U2ERR1-F1
#
_entry.id   AF-U2ERR1-F1
#
_cell.length_a   1.000
_cell.length_b   1.000
_cell.length_c   1.000
_cell.angle_alpha   90.00
_cell.angle_beta   90.00
_cell.angle_gamma   90.00
#
_symmetry.space_group_name_H-M   'P 1'
#
loop_
_entity.id
_entity.type
_entity.pdbx_description
1 polymer ?
#
loop_
_entity_poly.entity_id
_entity_poly.type
_entity_poly.pdbx_seq_one_letter_code
_entity_poly.pdbx_strand_id
1 'polypeptide(L)'
;MSTGGINIDTIKIKEKLLIHRKKENRAKIELEELKDIIDDEYKNVVKTVQELVDEKFLEPVKRYGLNSMADALYKRYRIVYDESNGALEEENEELMEELNGHLYFKINIDVYKQNLKLYKKHRSYVRLFSDFMKKNSNLLKIQCSINERSFEVFGDEKFLKEDSLAKEMFKAMDLDMNILNFYMAPEPFFFYKSDAKTPQNILIVENKDTFYTVRKLMLEGKQIFDMEFQRLYTVKVKRY
;
A
#
# COMPACT_ATOMS: atom_id res chain seq x y z
N MET A 1 -34.89 19.65 22.82
CA MET A 1 -33.60 19.82 22.13
C MET A 1 -32.52 19.61 23.17
N SER A 2 -31.93 18.41 23.21
CA SER A 2 -30.77 18.12 24.05
C SER A 2 -29.58 18.02 23.11
N THR A 3 -28.64 18.94 23.24
CA THR A 3 -27.37 18.94 22.52
C THR A 3 -26.60 17.67 22.88
N GLY A 4 -26.54 16.72 21.94
CA GLY A 4 -25.66 15.56 22.01
C GLY A 4 -24.21 16.02 21.85
N GLY A 5 -23.62 16.48 22.94
CA GLY A 5 -22.17 16.67 23.03
C GLY A 5 -21.51 15.30 23.03
N ILE A 6 -20.59 15.08 22.10
CA ILE A 6 -19.79 13.87 22.01
C ILE A 6 -18.91 13.75 23.28
N ASN A 7 -19.09 12.69 24.07
CA ASN A 7 -18.25 12.43 25.24
C ASN A 7 -16.89 11.85 24.79
N ILE A 8 -15.85 12.68 24.83
CA ILE A 8 -14.49 12.35 24.37
C ILE A 8 -13.92 11.13 25.10
N ASP A 9 -14.30 10.89 26.36
CA ASP A 9 -13.81 9.75 27.14
C ASP A 9 -14.45 8.44 26.67
N THR A 10 -15.73 8.45 26.30
CA THR A 10 -16.43 7.28 25.76
C THR A 10 -15.85 6.85 24.40
N ILE A 11 -15.41 7.80 23.55
CA ILE A 11 -14.73 7.49 22.28
C ILE A 11 -13.44 6.71 22.52
N LYS A 12 -12.57 7.23 23.40
CA LYS A 12 -11.29 6.56 23.71
C LYS A 12 -11.49 5.15 24.26
N ILE A 13 -12.55 4.93 25.04
CA ILE A 13 -12.91 3.61 25.57
C ILE A 13 -13.34 2.67 24.43
N LYS A 14 -14.17 3.12 23.49
CA LYS A 14 -14.55 2.33 22.30
C LYS A 14 -13.33 1.91 21.49
N GLU A 15 -12.36 2.81 21.27
CA GLU A 15 -11.12 2.49 20.56
C GLU A 15 -10.31 1.40 21.27
N LYS A 16 -10.09 1.54 22.58
CA LYS A 16 -9.39 0.54 23.39
C LYS A 16 -10.10 -0.83 23.31
N LEU A 17 -11.43 -0.86 23.34
CA LEU A 17 -12.22 -2.09 23.22
C LEU A 17 -12.06 -2.75 21.84
N LEU A 18 -12.02 -1.98 20.76
CA LEU A 18 -11.77 -2.50 19.41
C LEU A 18 -10.33 -3.05 19.25
N ILE A 19 -9.34 -2.37 19.82
CA ILE A 19 -7.95 -2.84 19.84
C ILE A 19 -7.86 -4.16 20.62
N HIS A 20 -8.46 -4.23 21.81
CA HIS A 20 -8.52 -5.44 22.62
C HIS A 20 -9.18 -6.60 21.85
N ARG A 21 -10.34 -6.37 21.23
CA ARG A 21 -11.05 -7.36 20.41
C ARG A 21 -10.17 -7.93 19.29
N LYS A 22 -9.44 -7.07 18.58
CA LYS A 22 -8.53 -7.48 17.49
C LYS A 22 -7.34 -8.28 18.03
N LYS A 23 -6.74 -7.82 19.12
CA LYS A 23 -5.59 -8.48 19.77
C LYS A 23 -5.94 -9.88 20.26
N GLU A 24 -7.08 -10.02 20.95
CA GLU A 24 -7.52 -11.28 21.55
C GLU A 24 -8.28 -12.21 20.58
N ASN A 25 -8.51 -11.76 19.35
CA ASN A 25 -9.24 -12.47 18.30
C ASN A 25 -10.59 -13.07 18.77
N ARG A 26 -11.32 -12.34 19.62
CA ARG A 26 -12.61 -12.78 20.18
C ARG A 26 -13.57 -11.62 20.34
N ALA A 27 -14.86 -11.89 20.11
CA ALA A 27 -15.91 -10.88 20.15
C ALA A 27 -16.50 -10.62 21.54
N LYS A 28 -16.11 -11.39 22.55
CA LYS A 28 -16.64 -11.32 23.92
C LYS A 28 -15.55 -10.87 24.86
N ILE A 29 -15.93 -10.05 25.84
CA ILE A 29 -15.06 -9.52 26.88
C ILE A 29 -15.67 -9.81 28.26
N GLU A 30 -14.82 -10.14 29.22
CA GLU A 30 -15.24 -10.34 30.62
C GLU A 30 -15.38 -9.01 31.35
N LEU A 31 -16.22 -8.97 32.39
CA LEU A 31 -16.45 -7.74 33.15
C LEU A 31 -15.16 -7.20 33.81
N GLU A 32 -14.25 -8.06 34.25
CA GLU A 32 -12.97 -7.61 34.83
C GLU A 32 -12.07 -6.96 33.78
N GLU A 33 -11.96 -7.56 32.59
CA GLU A 33 -11.21 -6.97 31.47
C GLU A 33 -11.82 -5.65 30.99
N LEU A 34 -13.16 -5.54 31.03
CA LEU A 34 -13.88 -4.32 30.69
C LEU A 34 -13.60 -3.22 31.72
N LYS A 35 -13.56 -3.55 33.02
CA LYS A 35 -13.17 -2.61 34.08
C LYS A 35 -11.72 -2.14 33.91
N ASP A 36 -10.79 -3.04 33.61
CA ASP A 36 -9.38 -2.70 33.40
C ASP A 36 -9.19 -1.76 32.20
N ILE A 37 -10.02 -1.87 31.16
CA ILE A 37 -9.97 -0.99 29.99
C ILE A 37 -10.55 0.40 30.29
N ILE A 38 -11.64 0.45 31.07
CA ILE A 38 -12.27 1.71 31.48
C ILE A 38 -11.39 2.44 32.51
N ASP A 39 -10.76 1.70 33.43
CA ASP A 39 -9.80 2.18 34.43
C ASP A 39 -10.35 3.36 35.26
N ASP A 40 -11.50 3.14 35.91
CA ASP A 40 -12.21 4.16 36.68
C ASP A 40 -12.92 3.54 37.90
N GLU A 41 -13.45 4.38 38.79
CA GLU A 41 -14.26 3.97 39.93
C GLU A 41 -15.51 3.20 39.46
N TYR A 42 -15.95 2.24 40.28
CA TYR A 42 -17.05 1.33 39.91
C TYR A 42 -18.33 2.05 39.48
N LYS A 43 -18.65 3.18 40.11
CA LYS A 43 -19.81 4.00 39.77
C LYS A 43 -19.72 4.57 38.34
N ASN A 44 -18.52 5.00 37.93
CA ASN A 44 -18.27 5.50 36.57
C ASN A 44 -18.26 4.36 35.56
N VAL A 45 -17.67 3.20 35.92
CA VAL A 45 -17.75 1.98 35.11
C VAL A 45 -19.21 1.60 34.81
N VAL A 46 -20.07 1.59 35.83
CA VAL A 46 -21.51 1.29 35.64
C VAL A 46 -22.14 2.25 34.64
N LYS A 47 -21.89 3.56 34.78
CA LYS A 47 -22.42 4.58 33.87
C LYS A 47 -21.92 4.37 32.44
N THR A 48 -20.62 4.22 32.25
CA THR A 48 -20.01 4.01 30.91
C THR A 48 -20.51 2.73 30.27
N VAL A 49 -20.62 1.63 31.02
CA VAL A 49 -21.13 0.36 30.47
C VAL A 49 -22.59 0.49 30.05
N GLN A 50 -23.41 1.22 30.82
CA GLN A 50 -24.80 1.49 30.43
C GLN A 50 -24.87 2.32 29.16
N GLU A 51 -24.06 3.39 29.04
CA GLU A 51 -23.97 4.22 27.83
C GLU A 51 -23.60 3.37 26.60
N LEU A 52 -22.57 2.51 26.71
CA LEU A 52 -22.13 1.64 25.62
C LEU A 52 -23.19 0.58 25.23
N VAL A 53 -24.02 0.14 26.18
CA VAL A 53 -25.15 -0.77 25.91
C VAL A 53 -26.29 -0.02 25.22
N ASP A 54 -26.60 1.20 25.67
CA ASP A 54 -27.64 2.05 25.07
C ASP A 54 -27.30 2.42 23.62
N GLU A 55 -26.02 2.69 23.35
CA GLU A 55 -25.47 2.93 22.01
C GLU A 55 -25.31 1.65 21.18
N LYS A 56 -25.71 0.48 21.70
CA LYS A 56 -25.57 -0.84 21.06
C LYS A 56 -24.13 -1.24 20.72
N PHE A 57 -23.13 -0.59 21.32
CA PHE A 57 -21.72 -0.97 21.18
C PHE A 57 -21.38 -2.21 22.02
N LEU A 58 -22.09 -2.42 23.12
CA LEU A 58 -22.01 -3.62 23.95
C LEU A 58 -23.36 -4.35 24.02
N GLU A 59 -23.31 -5.66 23.86
CA GLU A 59 -24.45 -6.56 24.02
C GLU A 59 -24.26 -7.47 25.24
N PRO A 60 -25.14 -7.41 26.26
CA PRO A 60 -25.03 -8.29 27.41
C PRO A 60 -25.22 -9.76 27.07
N VAL A 61 -24.32 -10.63 27.54
CA VAL A 61 -24.43 -12.08 27.34
C VAL A 61 -25.20 -12.70 28.50
N LYS A 62 -26.54 -12.61 28.43
CA LYS A 62 -27.48 -12.93 29.54
C LYS A 62 -27.24 -14.26 30.26
N ARG A 63 -26.80 -15.31 29.56
CA ARG A 63 -26.56 -16.65 30.13
C ARG A 63 -25.49 -16.70 31.23
N TYR A 64 -24.62 -15.69 31.34
CA TYR A 64 -23.58 -15.63 32.36
C TYR A 64 -24.00 -14.89 33.64
N GLY A 65 -25.22 -14.34 33.67
CA GLY A 65 -25.77 -13.65 34.83
C GLY A 65 -25.09 -12.31 35.13
N LEU A 66 -25.52 -11.72 36.26
CA LEU A 66 -25.00 -10.47 36.80
C LEU A 66 -23.93 -10.73 37.86
N ASN A 67 -23.10 -9.72 38.15
CA ASN A 67 -22.21 -9.73 39.32
C ASN A 67 -23.00 -9.50 40.63
N SER A 68 -22.34 -9.63 41.77
CA SER A 68 -22.97 -9.54 43.10
C SER A 68 -22.91 -8.14 43.72
N MET A 69 -22.71 -7.10 42.92
CA MET A 69 -22.59 -5.72 43.39
C MET A 69 -23.97 -5.03 43.46
N ALA A 70 -24.08 -3.94 44.22
CA ALA A 70 -25.35 -3.22 44.38
C ALA A 70 -25.91 -2.70 43.04
N ASP A 71 -25.04 -2.10 42.20
CA ASP A 71 -25.35 -1.75 40.82
C ASP A 71 -24.83 -2.85 39.90
N ALA A 72 -25.65 -3.88 39.68
CA ALA A 72 -25.19 -5.12 39.08
C ALA A 72 -24.98 -5.02 37.55
N LEU A 73 -23.80 -5.41 37.07
CA LEU A 73 -23.45 -5.50 35.65
C LEU A 73 -23.38 -6.98 35.20
N TYR A 74 -23.58 -7.23 33.91
CA TYR A 74 -23.45 -8.59 33.36
C TYR A 74 -21.99 -9.05 33.41
N LYS A 75 -21.75 -10.34 33.69
CA LYS A 75 -20.39 -10.86 33.81
C LYS A 75 -19.62 -10.89 32.49
N ARG A 76 -20.33 -10.86 31.36
CA ARG A 76 -19.75 -10.87 30.01
C ARG A 76 -20.57 -10.03 29.05
N TYR A 77 -19.86 -9.35 28.15
CA TYR A 77 -20.44 -8.57 27.06
C TYR A 77 -19.90 -9.06 25.72
N ARG A 78 -20.70 -8.94 24.69
CA ARG A 78 -20.25 -9.01 23.30
C ARG A 78 -19.96 -7.60 22.85
N ILE A 79 -18.75 -7.36 22.37
CA ILE A 79 -18.42 -6.12 21.66
C ILE A 79 -19.17 -6.19 20.33
N VAL A 80 -20.15 -5.34 20.12
CA VAL A 80 -20.86 -5.26 18.85
C VAL A 80 -19.99 -4.43 17.94
N TYR A 81 -19.38 -5.12 16.99
CA TYR A 81 -18.63 -4.48 15.92
C TYR A 81 -19.64 -4.13 14.84
N ASP A 82 -19.86 -2.84 14.63
CA ASP A 82 -20.37 -2.32 13.37
C ASP A 82 -19.26 -1.47 12.76
N GLU A 83 -19.10 -1.51 11.44
CA GLU A 83 -18.07 -0.74 10.70
C GLU A 83 -18.37 0.78 10.72
N SER A 84 -19.45 1.19 11.39
CA SER A 84 -20.12 2.50 11.41
C SER A 84 -20.07 3.20 12.78
N ASN A 85 -18.93 3.25 13.47
CA ASN A 85 -18.87 3.99 14.74
C ASN A 85 -17.58 4.84 14.85
N GLY A 86 -17.69 6.07 14.34
CA GLY A 86 -16.87 7.24 14.72
C GLY A 86 -15.56 7.39 13.95
N ALA A 87 -14.45 6.90 14.48
CA ALA A 87 -13.12 7.16 13.90
C ALA A 87 -12.92 6.52 12.51
N LEU A 88 -13.58 5.39 12.25
CA LEU A 88 -13.58 4.72 10.95
C LEU A 88 -14.53 5.42 9.96
N GLU A 89 -15.58 6.06 10.46
CA GLU A 89 -16.49 6.87 9.65
C GLU A 89 -15.82 8.19 9.25
N GLU A 90 -15.19 8.90 10.17
CA GLU A 90 -14.40 10.11 9.88
C GLU A 90 -13.30 9.81 8.84
N GLU A 91 -12.52 8.74 9.03
CA GLU A 91 -11.48 8.35 8.05
C GLU A 91 -12.09 7.95 6.69
N ASN A 92 -13.24 7.26 6.67
CA ASN A 92 -13.90 6.89 5.43
C ASN A 92 -14.53 8.10 4.73
N GLU A 93 -15.06 9.05 5.48
CA GLU A 93 -15.59 10.32 4.97
C GLU A 93 -14.47 11.13 4.31
N GLU A 94 -13.32 11.29 4.98
CA GLU A 94 -12.15 11.95 4.39
C GLU A 94 -11.70 11.30 3.07
N LEU A 95 -11.69 9.96 3.02
CA LEU A 95 -11.35 9.23 1.80
C LEU A 95 -12.41 9.39 0.71
N MET A 96 -13.68 9.42 1.07
CA MET A 96 -14.78 9.62 0.13
C MET A 96 -14.78 11.04 -0.42
N GLU A 97 -14.55 12.06 0.40
CA GLU A 97 -14.37 13.45 -0.04
C GLU A 97 -13.20 13.57 -1.02
N GLU A 98 -12.06 12.95 -0.69
CA GLU A 98 -10.90 12.94 -1.57
C GLU A 98 -11.20 12.30 -2.93
N LEU A 99 -11.83 11.12 -2.92
CA LEU A 99 -12.24 10.43 -4.14
C LEU A 99 -13.20 11.28 -4.99
N ASN A 100 -14.12 12.01 -4.35
CA ASN A 100 -15.13 12.80 -5.05
C ASN A 100 -14.61 14.13 -5.62
N GLY A 101 -13.59 14.74 -5.02
CA GLY A 101 -13.21 16.12 -5.36
C GLY A 101 -11.75 16.35 -5.76
N HIS A 102 -10.83 15.50 -5.31
CA HIS A 102 -9.40 15.84 -5.33
C HIS A 102 -8.58 15.10 -6.38
N LEU A 103 -9.19 14.17 -7.12
CA LEU A 103 -8.49 13.37 -8.12
C LEU A 103 -8.61 13.93 -9.56
N TYR A 104 -7.75 13.46 -10.46
CA TYR A 104 -7.81 13.79 -11.88
C TYR A 104 -9.09 13.22 -12.50
N PHE A 105 -9.79 14.02 -13.29
CA PHE A 105 -11.17 13.72 -13.71
C PHE A 105 -11.35 12.44 -14.53
N LYS A 106 -10.28 11.90 -15.15
CA LYS A 106 -10.36 10.62 -15.88
C LYS A 106 -10.13 9.38 -15.00
N ILE A 107 -9.80 9.56 -13.72
CA ILE A 107 -9.67 8.43 -12.80
C ILE A 107 -11.08 7.92 -12.49
N ASN A 108 -11.36 6.66 -12.82
CA ASN A 108 -12.57 6.01 -12.34
C ASN A 108 -12.42 5.73 -10.84
N ILE A 109 -13.38 6.19 -10.04
CA ILE A 109 -13.38 6.07 -8.59
C ILE A 109 -14.37 5.04 -8.06
N ASP A 110 -15.20 4.43 -8.92
CA ASP A 110 -16.30 3.55 -8.51
C ASP A 110 -15.80 2.31 -7.76
N VAL A 111 -14.73 1.69 -8.28
CA VAL A 111 -14.07 0.55 -7.64
C VAL A 111 -13.54 0.93 -6.25
N TYR A 112 -12.99 2.14 -6.12
CA TYR A 112 -12.46 2.63 -4.85
C TYR A 112 -13.56 3.00 -3.85
N LYS A 113 -14.66 3.60 -4.31
CA LYS A 113 -15.85 3.87 -3.48
C LYS A 113 -16.46 2.59 -2.92
N GLN A 114 -16.50 1.52 -3.72
CA GLN A 114 -16.99 0.21 -3.29
C GLN A 114 -16.00 -0.53 -2.38
N ASN A 115 -14.71 -0.16 -2.42
CA ASN A 115 -13.66 -0.81 -1.64
C ASN A 115 -12.59 0.20 -1.17
N LEU A 116 -12.90 0.92 -0.09
CA LEU A 116 -11.98 1.90 0.50
C LEU A 116 -10.66 1.28 1.00
N LYS A 117 -10.65 -0.01 1.37
CA LYS A 117 -9.40 -0.70 1.75
C LYS A 117 -8.44 -0.80 0.57
N LEU A 118 -8.96 -1.07 -0.63
CA LEU A 118 -8.17 -1.05 -1.85
C LEU A 118 -7.66 0.36 -2.15
N TYR A 119 -8.49 1.38 -1.93
CA TYR A 119 -8.04 2.77 -2.08
C TYR A 119 -6.91 3.10 -1.11
N LYS A 120 -7.04 2.79 0.19
CA LYS A 120 -5.97 2.98 1.19
C LYS A 120 -4.66 2.35 0.75
N LYS A 121 -4.71 1.13 0.17
CA LYS A 121 -3.53 0.44 -0.39
C LYS A 121 -2.85 1.23 -1.52
N HIS A 122 -3.64 1.87 -2.39
CA HIS A 122 -3.13 2.57 -3.59
C HIS A 122 -2.96 4.09 -3.39
N ARG A 123 -3.49 4.66 -2.31
CA ARG A 123 -3.77 6.10 -2.14
C ARG A 123 -2.55 6.99 -2.43
N SER A 124 -1.38 6.63 -1.91
CA SER A 124 -0.15 7.40 -2.12
C SER A 124 0.19 7.53 -3.61
N TYR A 125 0.17 6.43 -4.35
CA TYR A 125 0.46 6.41 -5.79
C TYR A 125 -0.66 7.01 -6.63
N VAL A 126 -1.93 6.83 -6.26
CA VAL A 126 -3.07 7.47 -6.93
C VAL A 126 -2.98 8.99 -6.82
N ARG A 127 -2.58 9.52 -5.65
CA ARG A 127 -2.34 10.95 -5.45
C ARG A 127 -1.23 11.46 -6.35
N LEU A 128 -0.08 10.80 -6.35
CA LEU A 128 1.07 11.16 -7.19
C LEU A 128 0.70 11.17 -8.68
N PHE A 129 0.02 10.13 -9.15
CA PHE A 129 -0.49 10.07 -10.51
C PHE A 129 -1.47 11.21 -10.83
N SER A 130 -2.46 11.42 -9.96
CA SER A 130 -3.45 12.49 -10.11
C SER A 130 -2.80 13.88 -10.18
N ASP A 131 -1.87 14.16 -9.27
CA ASP A 131 -1.11 15.41 -9.22
C ASP A 131 -0.29 15.62 -10.50
N PHE A 132 0.40 14.59 -10.97
CA PHE A 132 1.14 14.63 -12.22
C PHE A 132 0.22 14.93 -13.41
N MET A 133 -0.93 14.24 -13.52
CA MET A 133 -1.88 14.46 -14.62
C MET A 133 -2.47 15.89 -14.60
N LYS A 134 -2.68 16.46 -13.41
CA LYS A 134 -3.19 17.83 -13.25
C LYS A 134 -2.15 18.90 -13.58
N LYS A 135 -0.91 18.74 -13.09
CA LYS A 135 0.11 19.79 -13.09
C LYS A 135 1.11 19.66 -14.25
N ASN A 136 1.42 18.43 -14.65
CA ASN A 136 2.57 18.10 -15.49
C ASN A 136 2.21 17.27 -16.73
N SER A 137 0.92 17.15 -17.09
CA SER A 137 0.50 16.35 -18.25
C SER A 137 1.07 16.85 -19.59
N ASN A 138 1.55 18.09 -19.67
CA ASN A 138 2.30 18.59 -20.82
C ASN A 138 3.62 17.84 -21.06
N LEU A 139 4.22 17.23 -20.03
CA LEU A 139 5.43 16.42 -20.15
C LEU A 139 5.17 15.10 -20.89
N LEU A 140 3.90 14.66 -20.98
CA LEU A 140 3.49 13.50 -21.77
C LEU A 140 3.62 13.73 -23.28
N LYS A 141 3.87 14.96 -23.74
CA LYS A 141 4.17 15.24 -25.16
C LYS A 141 5.49 14.64 -25.63
N ILE A 142 6.40 14.37 -24.70
CA ILE A 142 7.72 13.79 -24.98
C ILE A 142 7.72 12.38 -24.39
N GLN A 143 8.03 11.38 -25.21
CA GLN A 143 8.17 10.01 -24.74
C GLN A 143 9.53 9.86 -24.03
N CYS A 144 9.57 9.14 -22.91
CA CYS A 144 10.80 8.79 -22.20
C CYS A 144 10.79 7.30 -21.79
N SER A 145 11.88 6.83 -21.19
CA SER A 145 11.91 5.44 -20.72
C SER A 145 10.90 5.18 -19.60
N ILE A 146 10.46 3.93 -19.45
CA ILE A 146 9.58 3.50 -18.35
C ILE A 146 10.16 3.84 -16.97
N ASN A 147 11.47 3.70 -16.80
CA ASN A 147 12.19 4.00 -15.56
C ASN A 147 12.13 5.51 -15.25
N GLU A 148 12.48 6.35 -16.23
CA GLU A 148 12.42 7.81 -16.08
C GLU A 148 10.98 8.28 -15.82
N ARG A 149 9.99 7.74 -16.55
CA ARG A 149 8.59 8.10 -16.34
C ARG A 149 8.09 7.65 -14.97
N SER A 150 8.49 6.46 -14.54
CA SER A 150 8.12 5.94 -13.23
C SER A 150 8.65 6.85 -12.12
N PHE A 151 9.92 7.27 -12.23
CA PHE A 151 10.51 8.21 -11.27
C PHE A 151 9.86 9.60 -11.34
N GLU A 152 9.61 10.13 -12.54
CA GLU A 152 9.00 11.46 -12.73
C GLU A 152 7.59 11.54 -12.14
N VAL A 153 6.79 10.48 -12.28
CA VAL A 153 5.41 10.45 -11.80
C VAL A 153 5.32 10.03 -10.34
N PHE A 154 6.10 9.03 -9.92
CA PHE A 154 5.90 8.34 -8.64
C PHE A 154 7.07 8.47 -7.66
N GLY A 155 8.21 9.03 -8.06
CA GLY A 155 9.43 9.06 -7.25
C GLY A 155 10.08 7.69 -7.04
N ASP A 156 9.55 6.65 -7.68
CA ASP A 156 10.05 5.27 -7.65
C ASP A 156 10.31 4.82 -9.08
N GLU A 157 11.59 4.63 -9.42
CA GLU A 157 12.04 4.26 -10.76
C GLU A 157 11.52 2.89 -11.22
N LYS A 158 11.21 1.98 -10.28
CA LYS A 158 10.86 0.59 -10.58
C LYS A 158 9.36 0.33 -10.56
N PHE A 159 8.58 1.22 -9.95
CA PHE A 159 7.14 1.05 -9.74
C PHE A 159 6.39 0.61 -11.01
N LEU A 160 6.54 1.33 -12.13
CA LEU A 160 5.84 0.95 -13.38
C LEU A 160 6.33 -0.36 -14.01
N LYS A 161 7.61 -0.72 -13.81
CA LYS A 161 8.25 -1.85 -14.52
C LYS A 161 8.08 -3.17 -13.79
N GLU A 162 8.24 -3.17 -12.47
CA GLU A 162 8.41 -4.39 -11.66
C GLU A 162 7.26 -4.61 -10.66
N ASP A 163 6.39 -3.63 -10.43
CA ASP A 163 5.38 -3.70 -9.38
C ASP A 163 4.01 -4.19 -9.89
N SER A 164 3.49 -5.26 -9.28
CA SER A 164 2.11 -5.70 -9.52
C SER A 164 1.09 -4.69 -9.00
N LEU A 165 1.46 -3.90 -7.99
CA LEU A 165 0.65 -2.82 -7.44
C LEU A 165 0.32 -1.76 -8.49
N ALA A 166 1.28 -1.38 -9.34
CA ALA A 166 1.04 -0.43 -10.42
C ALA A 166 -0.05 -0.94 -11.37
N LYS A 167 0.07 -2.20 -11.82
CA LYS A 167 -0.93 -2.83 -12.70
C LYS A 167 -2.31 -2.90 -12.05
N GLU A 168 -2.37 -3.31 -10.78
CA GLU A 168 -3.61 -3.35 -10.00
C GLU A 168 -4.24 -1.96 -9.85
N MET A 169 -3.43 -0.94 -9.56
CA MET A 169 -3.88 0.45 -9.41
C MET A 169 -4.46 1.01 -10.70
N PHE A 170 -3.75 0.88 -11.83
CA PHE A 170 -4.22 1.35 -13.13
C PHE A 170 -5.52 0.64 -13.55
N LYS A 171 -5.61 -0.67 -13.31
CA LYS A 171 -6.84 -1.43 -13.54
C LYS A 171 -8.01 -0.93 -12.67
N ALA A 172 -7.76 -0.65 -11.39
CA ALA A 172 -8.78 -0.12 -10.48
C ALA A 172 -9.27 1.28 -10.86
N MET A 173 -8.41 2.09 -11.50
CA MET A 173 -8.75 3.41 -12.05
C MET A 173 -9.39 3.35 -13.45
N ASP A 174 -9.56 2.17 -14.03
CA ASP A 174 -9.99 1.95 -15.42
C ASP A 174 -9.11 2.69 -16.44
N LEU A 175 -7.79 2.61 -16.26
CA LEU A 175 -6.79 3.25 -17.10
C LEU A 175 -5.74 2.26 -17.59
N ASP A 176 -5.23 2.51 -18.79
CA ASP A 176 -4.03 1.85 -19.31
C ASP A 176 -2.79 2.69 -18.91
N MET A 177 -1.76 2.02 -18.40
CA MET A 177 -0.44 2.62 -18.10
C MET A 177 0.17 3.36 -19.30
N ASN A 178 -0.17 2.95 -20.53
CA ASN A 178 0.27 3.60 -21.77
C ASN A 178 -0.12 5.09 -21.85
N ILE A 179 -1.09 5.55 -21.04
CA ILE A 179 -1.41 6.99 -20.90
C ILE A 179 -0.20 7.83 -20.49
N LEU A 180 0.80 7.21 -19.84
CA LEU A 180 2.02 7.87 -19.38
C LEU A 180 3.08 8.03 -20.48
N ASN A 181 2.80 7.67 -21.74
CA ASN A 181 3.68 7.85 -22.90
C ASN A 181 5.16 7.52 -22.59
N PHE A 182 5.42 6.25 -22.27
CA PHE A 182 6.78 5.73 -22.08
C PHE A 182 7.12 4.69 -23.14
N TYR A 183 8.41 4.36 -23.26
CA TYR A 183 8.89 3.17 -23.96
C TYR A 183 9.64 2.24 -22.99
N MET A 184 9.69 0.96 -23.31
CA MET A 184 10.49 0.01 -22.54
C MET A 184 11.98 0.28 -22.79
N ALA A 185 12.72 0.72 -21.77
CA ALA A 185 14.16 0.84 -21.88
C ALA A 185 14.79 -0.55 -22.09
N PRO A 186 15.61 -0.74 -23.13
CA PRO A 186 16.44 -1.92 -23.22
C PRO A 186 17.41 -1.93 -22.04
N GLU A 187 17.71 -3.11 -21.50
CA GLU A 187 18.75 -3.20 -20.48
C GLU A 187 20.09 -2.73 -21.08
N PRO A 188 20.91 -1.98 -20.32
CA PRO A 188 22.22 -1.56 -20.80
C PRO A 188 23.09 -2.79 -21.12
N PHE A 189 23.54 -2.87 -22.36
CA PHE A 189 24.49 -3.88 -22.82
C PHE A 189 25.91 -3.47 -22.42
N PHE A 190 26.62 -4.31 -21.68
CA PHE A 190 28.06 -4.12 -21.53
C PHE A 190 28.74 -4.56 -22.83
N PHE A 191 29.49 -3.65 -23.45
CA PHE A 191 30.31 -3.95 -24.61
C PHE A 191 31.74 -3.43 -24.43
N TYR A 192 32.70 -4.15 -25.01
CA TYR A 192 34.09 -3.72 -25.15
C TYR A 192 34.48 -3.79 -26.62
N LYS A 193 35.28 -2.83 -27.07
CA LYS A 193 35.82 -2.72 -28.43
C LYS A 193 37.29 -2.38 -28.35
N SER A 194 38.15 -3.18 -28.98
CA SER A 194 39.60 -2.92 -29.04
C SER A 194 40.00 -2.15 -30.31
N ASP A 195 39.46 -2.51 -31.48
CA ASP A 195 39.74 -1.84 -32.75
C ASP A 195 38.52 -1.77 -33.70
N ALA A 196 38.71 -1.14 -34.86
CA ALA A 196 37.70 -1.01 -35.92
C ALA A 196 38.07 -1.72 -37.25
N LYS A 197 39.11 -2.57 -37.26
CA LYS A 197 39.58 -3.24 -38.49
C LYS A 197 38.63 -4.35 -38.89
N THR A 198 38.39 -4.54 -40.18
CA THR A 198 37.49 -5.58 -40.71
C THR A 198 38.27 -6.65 -41.49
N PRO A 199 37.91 -7.94 -41.41
CA PRO A 199 36.80 -8.53 -40.64
C PRO A 199 37.06 -8.55 -39.11
N GLN A 200 35.99 -8.64 -38.31
CA GLN A 200 36.05 -8.64 -36.83
C GLN A 200 35.50 -9.94 -36.24
N ASN A 201 36.24 -10.48 -35.27
CA ASN A 201 35.77 -11.54 -34.38
C ASN A 201 35.01 -10.92 -33.20
N ILE A 202 33.81 -11.45 -32.94
CA ILE A 202 32.92 -11.00 -31.87
C ILE A 202 32.72 -12.13 -30.87
N LEU A 203 32.97 -11.85 -29.59
CA LEU A 203 32.68 -12.77 -28.49
C LEU A 203 31.43 -12.30 -27.73
N ILE A 204 30.48 -13.20 -27.51
CA ILE A 204 29.25 -12.93 -26.75
C ILE A 204 29.25 -13.85 -25.53
N VAL A 205 29.12 -13.27 -24.33
CA VAL A 205 29.14 -14.01 -23.06
C VAL A 205 27.87 -13.73 -22.25
N GLU A 206 27.20 -14.78 -21.80
CA GLU A 206 25.94 -14.63 -21.03
C GLU A 206 26.18 -14.03 -19.63
N ASN A 207 27.27 -14.44 -18.99
CA ASN A 207 27.53 -14.16 -17.59
C ASN A 207 28.35 -12.87 -17.40
N LYS A 208 27.92 -12.02 -16.46
CA LYS A 208 28.56 -10.73 -16.13
C LYS A 208 29.99 -10.91 -15.58
N ASP A 209 30.21 -11.88 -14.71
CA ASP A 209 31.54 -12.15 -14.14
C ASP A 209 32.51 -12.67 -15.23
N THR A 210 32.00 -13.51 -16.14
CA THR A 210 32.74 -13.92 -17.34
C THR A 210 33.09 -12.72 -18.22
N PHE A 211 32.15 -11.78 -18.43
CA PHE A 211 32.43 -10.55 -19.18
C PHE A 211 33.60 -9.76 -18.60
N TYR A 212 33.62 -9.50 -17.28
CA TYR A 212 34.72 -8.75 -16.67
C TYR A 212 36.06 -9.49 -16.75
N THR A 213 36.04 -10.81 -16.55
CA THR A 213 37.26 -11.64 -16.63
C THR A 213 37.82 -11.61 -18.06
N VAL A 214 36.98 -11.86 -19.06
CA VAL A 214 37.35 -11.88 -20.47
C VAL A 214 37.80 -10.49 -20.93
N ARG A 215 37.09 -9.43 -20.54
CA ARG A 215 37.48 -8.04 -20.84
C ARG A 215 38.89 -7.72 -20.32
N LYS A 216 39.22 -8.16 -19.09
CA LYS A 216 40.55 -7.96 -18.52
C LYS A 216 41.63 -8.66 -19.36
N LEU A 217 41.40 -9.92 -19.75
CA LEU A 217 42.32 -10.67 -20.61
C LEU A 217 42.52 -9.97 -21.96
N MET A 218 41.45 -9.45 -22.58
CA MET A 218 41.53 -8.71 -23.83
C MET A 218 42.30 -7.39 -23.69
N LEU A 219 42.16 -6.68 -22.57
CA LEU A 219 42.93 -5.46 -22.29
C LEU A 219 44.43 -5.74 -22.09
N GLU A 220 44.76 -6.92 -21.56
CA GLU A 220 46.13 -7.42 -21.42
C GLU A 220 46.71 -7.96 -22.76
N GLY A 221 45.95 -7.91 -23.85
CA GLY A 221 46.36 -8.41 -25.17
C GLY A 221 46.40 -9.93 -25.27
N LYS A 222 45.73 -10.65 -24.38
CA LYS A 222 45.67 -12.12 -24.40
C LYS A 222 44.65 -12.62 -25.41
N GLN A 223 44.99 -13.72 -26.06
CA GLN A 223 44.08 -14.45 -26.95
C GLN A 223 43.10 -15.28 -26.13
N ILE A 224 41.92 -15.49 -26.69
CA ILE A 224 40.85 -16.31 -26.12
C ILE A 224 40.53 -17.38 -27.16
N PHE A 225 40.55 -18.66 -26.78
CA PHE A 225 40.43 -19.78 -27.72
C PHE A 225 41.43 -19.72 -28.89
N ASP A 226 42.66 -19.28 -28.62
CA ASP A 226 43.71 -19.08 -29.62
C ASP A 226 43.30 -18.11 -30.76
N MET A 227 42.34 -17.23 -30.47
CA MET A 227 41.82 -16.22 -31.37
C MET A 227 41.87 -14.83 -30.72
N GLU A 228 42.04 -13.81 -31.55
CA GLU A 228 41.88 -12.42 -31.16
C GLU A 228 40.43 -11.97 -31.40
N PHE A 229 39.82 -11.31 -30.41
CA PHE A 229 38.47 -10.75 -30.52
C PHE A 229 38.53 -9.22 -30.52
N GLN A 230 37.85 -8.58 -31.46
CA GLN A 230 37.78 -7.13 -31.55
C GLN A 230 36.60 -6.55 -30.76
N ARG A 231 35.59 -7.38 -30.48
CA ARG A 231 34.42 -6.99 -29.69
C ARG A 231 34.03 -8.06 -28.69
N LEU A 232 33.62 -7.63 -27.50
CA LEU A 232 33.03 -8.46 -26.47
C LEU A 232 31.70 -7.87 -26.05
N TYR A 233 30.65 -8.69 -26.03
CA TYR A 233 29.31 -8.31 -25.58
C TYR A 233 28.86 -9.21 -24.44
N THR A 234 28.02 -8.69 -23.56
CA THR A 234 27.25 -9.53 -22.64
C THR A 234 25.76 -9.49 -22.95
N VAL A 235 25.10 -10.63 -22.77
CA VAL A 235 23.66 -10.78 -22.94
C VAL A 235 23.08 -11.46 -21.71
N LYS A 236 22.02 -10.89 -21.13
CA LYS A 236 21.29 -11.58 -20.07
C LYS A 236 20.23 -12.45 -20.71
N VAL A 237 20.37 -13.77 -20.65
CA VAL A 237 19.33 -14.69 -21.11
C VAL A 237 18.18 -14.60 -20.10
N LYS A 238 17.02 -14.09 -20.53
CA LYS A 238 15.79 -14.26 -19.76
C LYS A 238 15.44 -15.75 -19.80
N ARG A 239 15.56 -16.44 -18.67
CA ARG A 239 14.93 -17.75 -18.49
C ARG A 239 13.42 -17.51 -18.46
N TYR A 240 12.73 -17.98 -19.49
CA TYR A 240 11.27 -18.03 -19.56
C TYR A 240 10.73 -19.15 -18.68
#